data_AF-A0A7G6X235-F1
#
_entry.id   AF-A0A7G6X235-F1
#
_cell.length_a   1.000
_cell.length_b   1.000
_cell.length_c   1.000
_cell.angle_alpha   90.00
_cell.angle_beta   90.00
_cell.angle_gamma   90.00
#
_symmetry.space_group_name_H-M   'P 1'
#
loop_
_entity.id
_entity.type
_entity.pdbx_description
1 polymer ?
#
loop_
_entity_poly.entity_id
_entity_poly.type
_entity_poly.pdbx_seq_one_letter_code
_entity_poly.pdbx_strand_id
1 'polypeptide(L)'
;MALPPSDLLASASEHLRVGSVAEMADAVTRSHLPDFRCVGWYAVPPAGWSVVIDAEYAEQVVPAPLARRFGVDEFWQRWTRAECLCKLADVPMLAWWPEHGLDVPADFTGRWRTLELGPLIVTVALAPTRA
;
A
#
# COMPACT_ATOMS: atom_id res chain seq x y z
N MET A 1 1.65 -22.35 -4.57
CA MET A 1 1.38 -22.11 -3.13
C MET A 1 -0.09 -21.79 -3.00
N ALA A 2 -0.83 -22.51 -2.15
CA ALA A 2 -2.27 -22.24 -1.97
C ALA A 2 -2.47 -20.87 -1.31
N LEU A 3 -3.51 -20.15 -1.72
CA LEU A 3 -3.90 -18.88 -1.11
C LEU A 3 -4.37 -19.14 0.33
N PRO A 4 -4.11 -18.22 1.26
CA PRO A 4 -4.56 -18.39 2.64
C PRO A 4 -6.09 -18.52 2.73
N PRO A 5 -6.61 -19.33 3.67
CA PRO A 5 -8.05 -19.55 3.86
C PRO A 5 -8.79 -18.34 4.46
N SER A 6 -8.08 -17.38 5.06
CA SER A 6 -8.62 -16.07 5.42
C SER A 6 -8.35 -15.08 4.30
N ASP A 7 -9.40 -14.47 3.75
CA ASP A 7 -9.23 -13.33 2.85
C ASP A 7 -8.88 -12.09 3.70
N LEU A 8 -7.62 -12.01 4.14
CA LEU A 8 -7.06 -10.88 4.90
C LEU A 8 -7.35 -9.54 4.21
N LEU A 9 -7.43 -9.54 2.87
CA LEU A 9 -7.77 -8.34 2.12
C LEU A 9 -9.26 -8.01 2.24
N ALA A 10 -10.15 -9.01 2.29
CA ALA A 10 -11.59 -8.79 2.51
C ALA A 10 -11.90 -8.13 3.86
N SER A 11 -11.14 -8.46 4.92
CA SER A 11 -11.27 -7.83 6.26
C SER A 11 -10.21 -6.77 6.55
N ALA A 12 -9.53 -6.23 5.52
CA ALA A 12 -8.39 -5.32 5.70
C ALA A 12 -8.67 -4.14 6.65
N SER A 13 -9.86 -3.55 6.60
CA SER A 13 -10.25 -2.43 7.47
C SER A 13 -10.22 -2.76 8.96
N GLU A 14 -10.44 -4.02 9.34
CA GLU A 14 -10.42 -4.47 10.75
C GLU A 14 -9.00 -4.54 11.33
N HIS A 15 -8.00 -4.61 10.45
CA HIS A 15 -6.58 -4.75 10.81
C HIS A 15 -5.79 -3.44 10.70
N LEU A 16 -6.44 -2.37 10.24
CA LEU A 16 -5.84 -1.05 10.06
C LEU A 16 -6.18 -0.14 11.23
N ARG A 17 -5.19 0.60 11.71
CA ARG A 17 -5.35 1.64 12.74
C ARG A 17 -4.60 2.90 12.33
N VAL A 18 -5.10 4.05 12.74
CA VAL A 18 -4.45 5.35 12.53
C VAL A 18 -4.12 5.95 13.89
N GLY A 19 -2.90 6.40 14.08
CA GLY A 19 -2.46 7.03 15.32
C GLY A 19 -1.10 7.70 15.18
N SER A 20 -0.49 8.07 16.30
CA SER A 20 0.91 8.50 16.35
C SER A 20 1.87 7.35 16.01
N VAL A 21 3.10 7.71 15.65
CA VAL A 21 4.18 6.72 15.43
C VAL A 21 4.41 5.83 16.65
N ALA A 22 4.27 6.39 17.86
CA ALA A 22 4.43 5.65 19.11
C ALA A 22 3.31 4.62 19.35
N GLU A 23 2.05 4.99 19.07
CA GLU A 23 0.91 4.06 19.18
C GLU A 23 1.00 2.92 18.15
N MET A 24 1.61 3.18 16.99
CA MET A 24 1.79 2.19 15.92
C MET A 24 3.09 1.39 16.03
N ALA A 25 3.78 1.42 17.19
CA ALA A 25 5.08 0.76 17.36
C ALA A 25 5.03 -0.77 17.16
N ASP A 26 3.92 -1.40 17.55
CA ASP A 26 3.71 -2.86 17.46
C ASP A 26 3.06 -3.31 16.14
N ALA A 27 2.88 -2.39 15.17
CA ALA A 27 2.33 -2.76 13.87
C ALA A 27 3.30 -3.65 13.09
N VAL A 28 2.77 -4.66 12.39
CA VAL A 28 3.54 -5.56 11.52
C VAL A 28 4.21 -4.77 10.39
N THR A 29 3.50 -3.78 9.84
CA THR A 29 4.01 -2.82 8.87
C THR A 29 3.23 -1.52 9.01
N ARG A 30 3.81 -0.41 8.52
CA ARG A 30 3.30 0.93 8.77
C ARG A 30 3.53 1.88 7.58
N SER A 31 2.60 2.82 7.37
CA SER A 31 2.74 3.93 6.42
C SER A 31 2.69 5.26 7.15
N HIS A 32 3.67 6.14 6.91
CA HIS A 32 3.71 7.46 7.54
C HIS A 32 2.86 8.45 6.75
N LEU A 33 2.16 9.31 7.47
CA LEU A 33 1.34 10.37 6.90
C LEU A 33 2.05 11.72 7.04
N PRO A 34 1.74 12.70 6.16
CA PRO A 34 2.37 14.02 6.19
C PRO A 34 2.08 14.84 7.45
N ASP A 35 1.07 14.47 8.23
CA ASP A 35 0.70 15.12 9.51
C ASP A 35 1.31 14.41 10.73
N PHE A 36 2.42 13.68 10.53
CA PHE A 36 3.17 12.94 11.56
C PHE A 36 2.43 11.77 12.21
N ARG A 37 1.21 11.48 11.75
CA ARG A 37 0.51 10.23 12.07
C ARG A 37 1.01 9.08 11.22
N CYS A 38 0.51 7.90 11.53
CA CYS A 38 0.87 6.66 10.89
C CYS A 38 -0.36 5.76 10.77
N VAL A 39 -0.45 5.04 9.67
CA VAL A 39 -1.36 3.91 9.50
C VAL A 39 -0.58 2.64 9.82
N GLY A 40 -1.08 1.81 10.73
CA GLY A 40 -0.47 0.54 11.11
C GLY A 40 -1.35 -0.65 10.71
N TRP A 41 -0.71 -1.74 10.25
CA TRP A 41 -1.33 -3.03 9.98
C TRP A 41 -1.03 -4.05 11.09
N TYR A 42 -2.05 -4.75 11.59
CA TYR A 42 -1.92 -5.63 12.78
C TYR A 42 -2.23 -7.10 12.52
N ALA A 43 -2.61 -7.50 11.31
CA ALA A 43 -2.81 -8.90 10.98
C ALA A 43 -1.47 -9.58 10.63
N VAL A 44 -1.27 -10.80 11.10
CA VAL A 44 -0.11 -11.61 10.72
C VAL A 44 -0.33 -12.15 9.30
N PRO A 45 0.60 -11.92 8.34
CA PRO A 45 0.49 -12.51 7.02
C PRO A 45 0.65 -14.03 7.09
N PRO A 46 0.14 -14.79 6.09
CA PRO A 46 0.36 -16.23 6.03
C PRO A 46 1.86 -16.57 5.96
N ALA A 47 2.23 -17.76 6.43
CA ALA A 47 3.62 -18.22 6.35
C ALA A 47 4.13 -18.19 4.90
N GLY A 48 5.33 -17.60 4.69
CA GLY A 48 5.93 -17.42 3.37
C GLY A 48 5.31 -16.30 2.54
N TRP A 49 4.52 -15.42 3.15
CA TRP A 49 4.00 -14.20 2.52
C TRP A 49 4.43 -12.95 3.29
N SER A 50 4.68 -11.88 2.55
CA SER A 50 4.91 -10.54 3.10
C SER A 50 3.67 -9.68 2.90
N VAL A 51 3.41 -8.78 3.85
CA VAL A 51 2.36 -7.75 3.77
C VAL A 51 3.00 -6.37 3.84
N VAL A 52 2.53 -5.47 2.99
CA VAL A 52 2.90 -4.05 3.02
C VAL A 52 1.64 -3.20 2.91
N ILE A 53 1.73 -1.98 3.43
CA ILE A 53 0.69 -0.96 3.27
C ILE A 53 1.29 0.35 2.80
N ASP A 54 0.45 1.14 2.14
CA ASP A 54 0.70 2.54 1.84
C ASP A 54 -0.59 3.35 1.98
N ALA A 55 -0.48 4.60 2.40
CA ALA A 55 -1.63 5.44 2.70
C ALA A 55 -1.35 6.90 2.35
N GLU A 56 -2.31 7.53 1.68
CA GLU A 56 -2.28 8.94 1.29
C GLU A 56 -3.63 9.61 1.57
N TYR A 57 -3.64 10.92 1.81
CA TYR A 57 -4.89 11.67 1.92
C TYR A 57 -5.56 11.82 0.56
N ALA A 58 -6.84 11.46 0.46
CA ALA A 58 -7.61 11.53 -0.78
C ALA A 58 -7.68 12.95 -1.36
N GLU A 59 -7.74 13.96 -0.49
CA GLU A 59 -7.87 15.38 -0.87
C GLU A 59 -6.52 16.07 -1.09
N GLN A 60 -5.40 15.35 -0.97
CA GLN A 60 -4.09 15.94 -1.20
C GLN A 60 -3.97 16.37 -2.66
N VAL A 61 -3.41 17.57 -2.86
CA VAL A 61 -3.17 18.09 -4.21
C VAL A 61 -2.13 17.21 -4.90
N VAL A 62 -2.52 16.62 -6.03
CA VAL A 62 -1.58 15.86 -6.88
C VAL A 62 -0.50 16.81 -7.39
N PRO A 63 0.80 16.55 -7.14
CA PRO A 63 1.86 17.42 -7.63
C PRO A 63 1.82 17.57 -9.15
N ALA A 64 1.91 18.82 -9.65
CA ALA A 64 1.72 19.11 -11.07
C ALA A 64 2.60 18.27 -12.03
N PRO A 65 3.89 17.98 -11.74
CA PRO A 65 4.67 17.08 -12.59
C PRO A 65 4.10 15.66 -12.67
N LEU A 66 3.55 15.15 -11.55
CA LEU A 66 2.95 13.81 -11.48
C LEU A 66 1.59 13.78 -12.17
N ALA A 67 0.77 14.81 -11.97
CA ALA A 67 -0.50 14.98 -12.66
C ALA A 67 -0.32 15.01 -14.19
N ARG A 68 0.69 15.73 -14.69
CA ARG A 68 1.02 15.75 -16.13
C ARG A 68 1.44 14.39 -16.67
N ARG A 69 2.13 13.59 -15.86
CA ARG A 69 2.68 12.31 -16.28
C ARG A 69 1.66 11.18 -16.20
N PHE A 70 0.85 11.15 -15.15
CA PHE A 70 0.00 10.02 -14.81
C PHE A 70 -1.51 10.34 -14.84
N GLY A 71 -1.89 11.59 -15.08
CA GLY A 71 -3.27 12.05 -14.91
C GLY A 71 -3.68 12.17 -13.44
N VAL A 72 -4.88 12.70 -13.20
CA VAL A 72 -5.43 12.89 -11.84
C VAL A 72 -6.48 11.85 -11.45
N ASP A 73 -7.06 11.16 -12.43
CA ASP A 73 -8.12 10.19 -12.21
C ASP A 73 -7.62 9.04 -11.32
N GLU A 74 -8.29 8.82 -10.20
CA GLU A 74 -7.92 7.80 -9.22
C GLU A 74 -6.42 7.82 -8.84
N PHE A 75 -5.78 9.01 -8.84
CA PHE A 75 -4.33 9.11 -8.70
C PHE A 75 -3.84 8.49 -7.39
N TRP A 76 -4.46 8.79 -6.26
CA TRP A 76 -4.02 8.29 -4.95
C TRP A 76 -4.25 6.79 -4.79
N GLN A 77 -5.28 6.23 -5.41
CA GLN A 77 -5.53 4.79 -5.48
C GLN A 77 -4.42 4.08 -6.27
N ARG A 78 -4.04 4.65 -7.41
CA ARG A 78 -2.95 4.11 -8.25
C ARG A 78 -1.59 4.30 -7.58
N TRP A 79 -1.36 5.44 -6.94
CA TRP A 79 -0.12 5.79 -6.25
C TRP A 79 0.16 4.86 -5.07
N THR A 80 -0.76 4.75 -4.12
CA THR A 80 -0.60 3.89 -2.93
C THR A 80 -0.41 2.42 -3.30
N ARG A 81 -1.07 1.98 -4.39
CA ARG A 81 -0.84 0.65 -4.96
C ARG A 81 0.57 0.50 -5.51
N ALA A 82 1.04 1.43 -6.33
CA ALA A 82 2.40 1.40 -6.88
C ALA A 82 3.48 1.42 -5.77
N GLU A 83 3.30 2.23 -4.72
CA GLU A 83 4.16 2.26 -3.53
C GLU A 83 4.20 0.89 -2.82
N CYS A 84 3.05 0.22 -2.66
CA CYS A 84 3.03 -1.14 -2.13
C CYS A 84 3.82 -2.13 -3.01
N LEU A 85 3.69 -2.05 -4.33
CA LEU A 85 4.45 -2.92 -5.24
C LEU A 85 5.95 -2.63 -5.16
N CYS A 86 6.33 -1.35 -5.07
CA CYS A 86 7.71 -0.91 -4.82
C CYS A 86 8.28 -1.51 -3.53
N LYS A 87 7.54 -1.43 -2.43
CA LYS A 87 7.92 -2.01 -1.12
C LYS A 87 8.10 -3.53 -1.19
N LEU A 88 7.21 -4.24 -1.88
CA LEU A 88 7.34 -5.69 -2.08
C LEU A 88 8.51 -6.06 -2.99
N ALA A 89 8.81 -5.20 -3.96
CA ALA A 89 9.89 -5.39 -4.91
C ALA A 89 11.25 -4.87 -4.40
N ASP A 90 11.30 -4.23 -3.23
CA ASP A 90 12.48 -3.55 -2.67
C ASP A 90 13.13 -2.58 -3.66
N VAL A 91 12.30 -1.75 -4.31
CA VAL A 91 12.74 -0.73 -5.26
C VAL A 91 12.05 0.60 -4.96
N PRO A 92 12.75 1.74 -5.13
CA PRO A 92 12.13 3.05 -4.96
C PRO A 92 11.20 3.41 -6.12
N MET A 93 10.16 4.21 -5.85
CA MET A 93 9.22 4.70 -6.87
C MET A 93 9.90 5.33 -8.09
N LEU A 94 11.01 6.05 -7.89
CA LEU A 94 11.77 6.68 -8.98
C LEU A 94 12.37 5.67 -9.97
N ALA A 95 12.69 4.46 -9.50
CA ALA A 95 13.17 3.36 -10.34
C ALA A 95 12.01 2.54 -10.93
N TRP A 96 10.86 2.49 -10.24
CA TRP A 96 9.68 1.75 -10.66
C TRP A 96 8.91 2.40 -11.81
N TRP A 97 8.58 3.68 -11.67
CA TRP A 97 7.67 4.37 -12.57
C TRP A 97 8.17 4.65 -14.00
N PRO A 98 9.46 4.51 -14.40
CA PRO A 98 9.83 4.66 -15.80
C PRO A 98 9.40 3.43 -16.61
N GLU A 99 9.33 2.27 -15.94
CA GLU A 99 9.02 0.98 -16.54
C GLU A 99 7.54 0.63 -16.39
N HIS A 100 6.99 0.79 -15.18
CA HIS A 100 5.64 0.29 -14.85
C HIS A 100 4.59 1.40 -14.68
N GLY A 101 5.00 2.66 -14.67
CA GLY A 101 4.10 3.78 -14.33
C GLY A 101 3.48 3.61 -12.93
N LEU A 102 2.16 3.76 -12.83
CA LEU A 102 1.37 3.48 -11.61
C LEU A 102 0.48 2.22 -11.76
N ASP A 103 0.72 1.43 -12.79
CA ASP A 103 -0.04 0.23 -13.09
C ASP A 103 0.55 -0.99 -12.37
N VAL A 104 -0.21 -2.08 -12.35
CA VAL A 104 0.26 -3.35 -11.80
C VAL A 104 0.92 -4.14 -12.93
N PRO A 105 2.18 -4.57 -12.78
CA PRO A 105 2.83 -5.43 -13.77
C PRO A 105 2.04 -6.72 -14.00
N ALA A 106 1.99 -7.19 -15.26
CA ALA A 106 1.23 -8.37 -15.64
C ALA A 106 1.73 -9.66 -14.96
N ASP A 107 2.99 -9.68 -14.53
CA ASP A 107 3.65 -10.79 -13.84
C ASP A 107 3.59 -10.66 -12.30
N PHE A 108 2.89 -9.66 -11.76
CA PHE A 108 2.72 -9.54 -10.31
C PHE A 108 1.89 -10.71 -9.76
N THR A 109 2.54 -11.59 -9.00
CA THR A 109 1.92 -12.81 -8.46
C THR A 109 1.21 -12.62 -7.11
N GLY A 110 1.18 -11.39 -6.59
CA GLY A 110 0.57 -11.06 -5.32
C GLY A 110 -0.92 -10.73 -5.42
N ARG A 111 -1.47 -10.20 -4.32
CA ARG A 111 -2.84 -9.68 -4.22
C ARG A 111 -2.82 -8.34 -3.52
N TRP A 112 -3.77 -7.48 -3.84
CA TRP A 112 -3.87 -6.16 -3.24
C TRP A 112 -5.33 -5.75 -3.12
N ARG A 113 -5.59 -4.82 -2.22
CA ARG A 113 -6.87 -4.12 -2.10
C ARG A 113 -6.61 -2.68 -1.72
N THR A 114 -7.25 -1.77 -2.44
CA THR A 114 -7.34 -0.36 -2.07
C THR A 114 -8.68 -0.13 -1.40
N LEU A 115 -8.68 0.62 -0.30
CA LEU A 115 -9.87 0.97 0.46
C LEU A 115 -9.77 2.41 0.98
N GLU A 116 -10.94 2.98 1.30
CA GLU A 116 -11.03 4.25 2.01
C GLU A 116 -11.08 4.00 3.52
N LEU A 117 -10.26 4.73 4.27
CA LEU A 117 -10.24 4.74 5.73
C LEU A 117 -10.39 6.18 6.21
N GLY A 118 -11.63 6.63 6.32
CA GLY A 118 -11.92 8.05 6.53
C GLY A 118 -11.38 8.88 5.34
N PRO A 119 -10.51 9.88 5.57
CA PRO A 119 -9.96 10.72 4.50
C PRO A 119 -8.78 10.06 3.76
N LEU A 120 -8.40 8.84 4.13
CA LEU A 120 -7.22 8.15 3.59
C LEU A 120 -7.61 7.19 2.49
N ILE A 121 -6.85 7.18 1.40
CA ILE A 121 -6.76 6.06 0.48
C ILE A 121 -5.65 5.16 1.00
N VAL A 122 -5.98 3.91 1.32
CA VAL A 122 -5.02 2.92 1.82
C VAL A 122 -4.97 1.76 0.87
N THR A 123 -3.79 1.35 0.44
CA THR A 123 -3.59 0.06 -0.23
C THR A 123 -2.89 -0.91 0.70
N VAL A 124 -3.42 -2.14 0.76
CA VAL A 124 -2.78 -3.29 1.39
C VAL A 124 -2.39 -4.27 0.30
N ALA A 125 -1.15 -4.73 0.28
CA ALA A 125 -0.67 -5.72 -0.68
C ALA A 125 0.03 -6.89 0.01
N LEU A 126 -0.15 -8.07 -0.56
CA LEU A 126 0.40 -9.34 -0.14
C LEU A 126 1.14 -9.97 -1.33
N ALA A 127 2.34 -10.48 -1.10
CA ALA A 127 3.04 -11.30 -2.08
C ALA A 127 3.85 -12.41 -1.38
N PRO A 128 4.21 -13.50 -2.09
CA PRO A 128 5.18 -14.46 -1.58
C PRO A 128 6.44 -13.75 -1.10
N THR A 129 6.93 -14.11 0.07
CA THR A 129 8.19 -13.59 0.60
C THR A 129 9.32 -13.98 -0.36
N ARG A 130 10.12 -13.00 -0.76
CA ARG A 130 11.34 -13.28 -1.53
C ARG A 130 12.33 -14.02 -0.62
N ALA A 131 12.93 -15.09 -1.15
CA ALA A 131 13.95 -15.88 -0.47
C ALA A 131 15.27 -15.11 -0.34
#